data_AF-A0A816DGY3-F1
#
_entry.id   AF-A0A816DGY3-F1
#
_cell.length_a   1.000
_cell.length_b   1.000
_cell.length_c   1.000
_cell.angle_alpha   90.00
_cell.angle_beta   90.00
_cell.angle_gamma   90.00
#
_symmetry.space_group_name_H-M   'P 1'
#
loop_
_entity.id
_entity.type
_entity.pdbx_description
1 polymer ?
#
loop_
_entity_poly.entity_id
_entity_poly.type
_entity_poly.pdbx_seq_one_letter_code
_entity_poly.pdbx_strand_id
1 'polypeptide(L)'
;MVDSNDNVGIIILGNNNSEKSFLGNVILKRELLQHKYQELSFLGQSYIVYNIPSLIEAEQERIDLNKREIYTFFQQHPRSIVLFVFGINNESIRHEDIVAFTVLNQELLLMMKIRNNRWTMKIE
;
A
#
# COMPACT_ATOMS: atom_id res chain seq x y z
N MET A 1 0.29 14.66 22.76
CA MET A 1 1.15 13.63 22.14
C MET A 1 0.21 12.57 21.64
N VAL A 2 0.04 12.44 20.32
CA VAL A 2 -0.77 11.36 19.73
C VAL A 2 0.14 10.14 19.72
N ASP A 3 -0.26 9.07 20.40
CA ASP A 3 0.49 7.83 20.41
C ASP A 3 0.65 7.35 18.96
N SER A 4 1.86 6.96 18.57
CA SER A 4 2.16 6.43 17.22
C SER A 4 1.34 5.19 16.87
N ASN A 5 0.64 4.59 17.84
CA ASN A 5 -0.31 3.49 17.69
C ASN A 5 -1.68 3.89 17.13
N ASP A 6 -2.03 5.18 17.12
CA ASP A 6 -3.33 5.61 16.59
C ASP A 6 -3.30 5.92 15.09
N ASN A 7 -2.13 6.04 14.47
CA ASN A 7 -2.04 6.43 13.06
C ASN A 7 -2.48 5.29 12.12
N VAL A 8 -3.45 5.58 11.27
CA VAL A 8 -3.95 4.66 10.25
C VAL A 8 -3.05 4.75 9.01
N GLY A 9 -2.43 3.64 8.63
CA GLY A 9 -1.63 3.60 7.40
C GLY A 9 -2.51 3.51 6.16
N ILE A 10 -2.09 4.16 5.07
CA ILE A 10 -2.71 4.05 3.75
C ILE A 10 -1.59 3.75 2.77
N ILE A 11 -1.60 2.57 2.15
CA ILE A 11 -0.68 2.22 1.08
C ILE A 11 -1.40 2.36 -0.25
N ILE A 12 -0.86 3.18 -1.16
CA ILE A 12 -1.37 3.31 -2.53
C ILE A 12 -0.46 2.50 -3.46
N LEU A 13 -1.08 1.55 -4.16
CA LEU A 13 -0.46 0.58 -5.06
C LEU A 13 -1.05 0.72 -6.46
N GLY A 14 -0.30 0.32 -7.48
CA GLY A 14 -0.76 0.26 -8.87
C GLY A 14 0.42 0.29 -9.84
N ASN A 15 0.25 -0.20 -11.07
CA ASN A 15 1.32 -0.17 -12.06
C ASN A 15 1.58 1.25 -12.58
N ASN A 16 2.52 1.38 -13.53
CA ASN A 16 2.73 2.63 -14.23
C ASN A 16 1.44 3.05 -14.93
N ASN A 17 1.21 4.36 -15.01
CA ASN A 17 0.05 4.96 -15.69
C ASN A 17 -1.32 4.51 -15.16
N SER A 18 -1.38 3.97 -13.93
CA SER A 18 -2.65 3.70 -13.21
C SER A 18 -3.24 4.95 -12.55
N GLU A 19 -2.66 6.13 -12.76
CA GLU A 19 -3.06 7.39 -12.09
C GLU A 19 -2.94 7.39 -10.56
N LYS A 20 -2.25 6.41 -9.96
CA LYS A 20 -2.06 6.34 -8.48
C LYS A 20 -1.46 7.61 -7.87
N SER A 21 -0.56 8.29 -8.59
CA SER A 21 0.04 9.55 -8.14
C SER A 21 -0.99 10.67 -8.10
N PHE A 22 -1.91 10.70 -9.06
CA PHE A 22 -3.03 11.65 -9.07
C PHE A 22 -3.97 11.38 -7.88
N LEU A 23 -4.33 10.12 -7.63
CA LEU A 23 -5.16 9.77 -6.47
C LEU A 23 -4.50 10.16 -5.14
N GLY A 24 -3.22 9.85 -4.94
CA GLY A 24 -2.54 10.22 -3.71
C GLY A 24 -2.37 11.74 -3.55
N ASN A 25 -2.19 12.47 -4.65
CA ASN A 25 -2.25 13.94 -4.65
C ASN A 25 -3.60 14.47 -4.14
N VAL A 26 -4.70 13.91 -4.63
CA VAL A 26 -6.06 14.27 -4.19
C VAL A 26 -6.25 13.99 -2.71
N ILE A 27 -5.85 12.80 -2.25
CA ILE A 27 -5.94 12.41 -0.83
C ILE A 27 -5.16 13.38 0.06
N LEU A 28 -3.94 13.73 -0.35
CA LEU A 28 -3.07 14.60 0.42
C LEU A 28 -3.36 16.10 0.25
N LYS A 29 -4.25 16.47 -0.67
CA LYS A 29 -4.49 17.87 -1.10
C LYS A 29 -3.18 18.56 -1.51
N ARG A 30 -2.33 17.87 -2.26
CA ARG A 30 -1.01 18.35 -2.71
C ARG A 30 -0.83 18.14 -4.21
N GLU A 31 0.06 18.93 -4.82
CA GLU A 31 0.33 18.87 -6.26
C GLU A 31 1.30 17.74 -6.64
N LEU A 32 2.15 17.26 -5.71
CA LEU A 32 3.17 16.25 -6.00
C LEU A 32 3.31 15.18 -4.89
N LEU A 33 2.92 13.95 -5.22
CA LEU A 33 3.05 12.77 -4.39
C LEU A 33 4.43 12.17 -4.66
N GLN A 34 5.41 12.60 -3.88
CA GLN A 34 6.72 11.95 -3.89
C GLN A 34 6.60 10.52 -3.34
N HIS A 35 7.49 9.64 -3.77
CA HIS A 35 7.68 8.30 -3.20
C HIS A 35 8.23 8.41 -1.77
N LYS A 36 7.41 8.85 -0.83
CA LYS A 36 7.75 9.05 0.59
C LYS A 36 6.49 8.98 1.46
N TYR A 37 6.72 8.74 2.75
CA TYR A 37 5.73 8.90 3.81
C TYR A 37 5.21 10.33 3.86
N GLN A 38 3.89 10.50 3.87
CA GLN A 38 3.25 11.78 4.11
C GLN A 38 2.13 11.63 5.13
N GLU A 39 2.14 12.51 6.13
CA GLU A 39 1.11 12.53 7.17
C GLU A 39 -0.05 13.46 6.75
N LEU A 40 -1.27 12.99 6.97
CA LEU A 40 -2.51 13.72 6.75
C LEU A 40 -3.36 13.65 8.01
N SER A 41 -3.84 14.80 8.50
CA SER A 41 -4.88 14.82 9.53
C SER A 41 -6.24 15.04 8.90
N PHE A 42 -7.19 14.14 9.19
CA PHE A 42 -8.57 14.24 8.72
C PHE A 42 -9.51 13.83 9.85
N LEU A 43 -10.51 14.68 10.14
CA LEU A 43 -11.49 14.47 11.22
C LEU A 43 -10.87 14.15 12.59
N GLY A 44 -9.72 14.76 12.92
CA GLY A 44 -9.02 14.53 14.18
C GLY A 44 -8.19 13.24 14.23
N GLN A 45 -8.18 12.45 13.16
CA GLN A 45 -7.36 11.25 13.01
C GLN A 45 -6.13 11.55 12.15
N SER A 46 -4.96 11.02 12.53
CA SER A 46 -3.76 11.06 11.70
C SER A 46 -3.65 9.80 10.83
N TYR A 47 -3.28 10.02 9.57
CA TYR A 47 -3.08 9.01 8.54
C TYR A 47 -1.67 9.14 7.98
N ILE A 48 -1.03 7.99 7.73
CA ILE A 48 0.27 7.93 7.07
C ILE A 48 0.06 7.35 5.68
N VAL A 49 0.24 8.16 4.65
CA VAL A 49 0.09 7.77 3.25
C VAL A 49 1.45 7.39 2.69
N TYR A 50 1.54 6.20 2.11
CA TYR A 50 2.73 5.67 1.47
C TYR A 50 2.43 5.31 0.01
N ASN A 51 3.15 5.96 -0.90
CA ASN A 51 3.07 5.69 -2.33
C ASN A 51 4.19 4.74 -2.73
N ILE A 52 3.84 3.52 -3.11
CA ILE A 52 4.83 2.53 -3.55
C ILE A 52 4.94 2.62 -5.08
N PRO A 53 6.18 2.65 -5.61
CA PRO A 53 6.40 2.68 -7.04
C PRO A 53 5.87 1.39 -7.67
N SER A 54 5.68 1.46 -8.98
CA SER A 54 4.95 0.47 -9.76
C SER A 54 5.44 -0.97 -9.53
N LEU A 55 4.48 -1.88 -9.40
CA LEU A 55 4.69 -3.19 -8.80
C LEU A 55 5.11 -4.27 -9.79
N ILE A 56 4.75 -4.14 -11.07
CA ILE A 56 5.01 -5.19 -12.09
C ILE A 56 6.14 -4.89 -13.06
N GLU A 57 6.52 -3.64 -13.30
CA GLU A 57 7.24 -3.31 -14.54
C GLU A 57 8.75 -3.17 -14.45
N ALA A 58 9.41 -3.68 -13.42
CA ALA A 58 10.85 -3.77 -13.48
C ALA A 58 11.32 -4.87 -12.57
N GLU A 59 12.12 -5.79 -13.12
CA GLU A 59 13.09 -6.68 -12.46
C GLU A 59 12.67 -7.32 -11.12
N GLN A 60 12.82 -8.63 -11.00
CA GLN A 60 12.48 -9.38 -9.78
C GLN A 60 13.02 -8.72 -8.49
N GLU A 61 14.19 -8.08 -8.56
CA GLU A 61 14.79 -7.32 -7.45
C GLU A 61 13.91 -6.15 -6.96
N ARG A 62 13.32 -5.36 -7.87
CA ARG A 62 12.42 -4.25 -7.50
C ARG A 62 11.09 -4.76 -6.96
N ILE A 63 10.60 -5.88 -7.48
CA ILE A 63 9.42 -6.57 -6.92
C ILE A 63 9.70 -6.97 -5.47
N ASP A 64 10.86 -7.58 -5.21
CA ASP A 64 11.25 -8.01 -3.87
C ASP A 64 11.47 -6.82 -2.93
N LEU A 65 12.03 -5.71 -3.42
CA LEU A 65 12.16 -4.47 -2.66
C LEU A 65 10.78 -3.91 -2.27
N ASN A 66 9.86 -3.78 -3.23
CA ASN A 66 8.50 -3.32 -2.97
C ASN A 66 7.79 -4.21 -1.93
N LYS A 67 7.95 -5.53 -2.02
CA LYS A 67 7.41 -6.47 -1.02
C LYS A 67 7.96 -6.20 0.38
N ARG A 68 9.27 -5.96 0.51
CA ARG A 68 9.91 -5.64 1.80
C ARG A 68 9.43 -4.31 2.38
N GLU A 69 9.25 -3.30 1.53
CA GLU A 69 8.71 -2.00 1.96
C GLU A 69 7.26 -2.11 2.43
N ILE A 70 6.40 -2.80 1.68
CA ILE A 70 5.01 -3.11 2.07
C ILE A 70 5.00 -3.79 3.44
N TYR A 71 5.84 -4.81 3.62
CA TYR A 71 5.90 -5.57 4.86
C TYR A 71 6.35 -4.70 6.05
N THR A 72 7.41 -3.90 5.86
CA THR A 72 7.91 -2.98 6.89
C THR A 72 6.85 -1.97 7.29
N PHE A 73 6.11 -1.44 6.30
CA PHE A 73 5.01 -0.51 6.55
C PHE A 73 3.90 -1.14 7.41
N PHE A 74 3.49 -2.37 7.12
CA PHE A 74 2.48 -3.07 7.91
C PHE A 74 2.93 -3.40 9.34
N GLN A 75 4.23 -3.63 9.56
CA GLN A 75 4.76 -3.82 10.90
C GLN A 75 4.70 -2.53 11.72
N GLN A 76 4.99 -1.39 11.10
CA GLN A 76 4.95 -0.08 11.74
C GLN A 76 3.52 0.44 11.92
N HIS A 77 2.63 0.12 10.99
CA HIS A 77 1.25 0.58 10.94
C HIS A 77 0.29 -0.61 10.83
N PRO A 78 -0.01 -1.29 11.94
CA PRO A 78 -0.81 -2.51 11.91
C PRO A 78 -2.27 -2.31 11.49
N ARG A 79 -2.78 -1.06 11.54
CA ARG A 79 -4.13 -0.65 11.11
C ARG A 79 -4.10 -0.03 9.70
N SER A 80 -3.35 -0.62 8.79
CA SER A 80 -3.19 -0.08 7.43
C SER A 80 -4.29 -0.53 6.47
N ILE A 81 -4.63 0.36 5.53
CA ILE A 81 -5.53 0.13 4.40
C ILE A 81 -4.68 0.07 3.12
N VAL A 82 -4.99 -0.87 2.23
CA VAL A 82 -4.38 -0.94 0.89
C VAL A 82 -5.36 -0.43 -0.14
N LEU A 83 -4.94 0.54 -0.93
CA LEU A 83 -5.64 1.04 -2.11
C LEU A 83 -4.88 0.58 -3.35
N PHE A 84 -5.50 -0.30 -4.14
CA PHE A 84 -4.94 -0.69 -5.45
C PHE A 84 -5.66 0.10 -6.54
N VAL A 85 -4.89 0.84 -7.34
CA VAL A 85 -5.42 1.65 -8.43
C VAL A 85 -5.23 0.90 -9.75
N PHE A 86 -6.35 0.59 -10.40
CA PHE A 86 -6.39 0.00 -11.72
C PHE A 86 -6.36 1.10 -12.77
N GLY A 87 -5.48 0.96 -13.76
CA GLY A 87 -5.62 1.72 -15.00
C GLY A 87 -6.70 1.11 -15.89
N ILE A 88 -7.28 1.95 -16.73
CA ILE A 88 -8.37 1.59 -17.63
C ILE A 88 -7.91 1.79 -19.08
N ASN A 89 -8.11 0.76 -19.91
CA ASN A 89 -7.94 0.82 -21.37
C ASN A 89 -9.27 0.47 -22.04
N ASN A 90 -9.83 1.37 -22.85
CA ASN A 90 -11.09 1.16 -23.57
C ASN A 90 -12.20 0.60 -22.67
N GLU A 91 -12.45 1.27 -21.54
CA GLU A 91 -13.47 0.90 -20.53
C GLU A 91 -13.21 -0.42 -19.78
N SER A 92 -12.10 -1.11 -20.06
CA SER A 92 -11.71 -2.34 -19.39
C SER A 92 -10.50 -2.13 -18.49
N ILE A 93 -10.43 -2.90 -17.39
CA ILE A 93 -9.24 -2.95 -16.56
C ILE A 93 -8.09 -3.55 -17.39
N ARG A 94 -6.92 -2.92 -17.32
CA ARG A 94 -5.70 -3.41 -17.98
C ARG A 94 -5.31 -4.79 -17.46
N HIS A 95 -4.96 -5.70 -18.37
CA HIS A 95 -4.64 -7.08 -18.01
C HIS A 95 -3.45 -7.16 -17.03
N GLU A 96 -2.43 -6.34 -17.25
CA GLU A 96 -1.26 -6.21 -16.38
C GLU A 96 -1.62 -5.77 -14.96
N ASP A 97 -2.67 -4.97 -14.78
CA ASP A 97 -3.12 -4.57 -13.44
C ASP A 97 -3.88 -5.70 -12.74
N ILE A 98 -4.62 -6.53 -13.49
CA ILE A 98 -5.27 -7.73 -12.93
C ILE A 98 -4.22 -8.71 -12.44
N VAL A 99 -3.17 -8.93 -13.23
CA VAL A 99 -2.04 -9.79 -12.85
C VAL A 99 -1.34 -9.25 -11.60
N ALA A 100 -1.06 -7.94 -11.56
CA ALA A 100 -0.44 -7.25 -10.41
C ALA A 100 -1.26 -7.45 -9.13
N PHE A 101 -2.54 -7.10 -9.23
CA PHE A 101 -3.46 -7.21 -8.12
C PHE A 101 -3.55 -8.65 -7.61
N THR A 102 -3.63 -9.63 -8.51
CA THR A 102 -3.74 -11.04 -8.14
C THR A 102 -2.52 -11.52 -7.35
N VAL A 103 -1.31 -11.21 -7.85
CA VAL A 103 -0.05 -11.57 -7.17
C VAL A 103 0.05 -10.89 -5.81
N LEU A 104 -0.23 -9.58 -5.74
CA LEU A 104 -0.16 -8.83 -4.49
C LEU A 104 -1.19 -9.30 -3.47
N ASN A 105 -2.42 -9.58 -3.90
CA ASN A 105 -3.46 -10.06 -3.01
C ASN A 105 -3.07 -11.40 -2.37
N GLN A 106 -2.45 -12.31 -3.13
CA GLN A 106 -1.94 -13.57 -2.59
C GLN A 106 -0.84 -13.34 -1.54
N GLU A 107 0.10 -12.45 -1.81
CA GLU A 107 1.18 -12.08 -0.89
C GLU A 107 0.64 -11.41 0.39
N LEU A 108 -0.27 -10.45 0.26
CA LEU A 108 -0.92 -9.79 1.39
C LEU A 108 -1.71 -10.78 2.25
N LEU A 109 -2.46 -11.70 1.64
CA LEU A 109 -3.16 -12.76 2.36
C LEU A 109 -2.19 -13.67 3.12
N LEU A 110 -1.04 -14.01 2.52
CA LEU A 110 -0.01 -14.80 3.19
C LEU A 110 0.57 -14.04 4.39
N MET A 111 0.89 -12.75 4.22
CA MET A 111 1.41 -11.88 5.30
C MET A 111 0.40 -11.79 6.46
N MET A 112 -0.89 -11.61 6.15
CA MET A 112 -1.95 -11.56 7.16
C MET A 112 -2.11 -12.89 7.90
N LYS A 113 -2.02 -14.03 7.21
CA LYS A 113 -2.06 -15.36 7.83
C LYS A 113 -0.86 -15.59 8.76
N ILE A 114 0.35 -15.25 8.32
CA ILE A 114 1.57 -15.36 9.14
C ILE A 114 1.44 -14.49 10.39
N ARG A 115 0.91 -13.27 10.25
CA ARG A 115 0.65 -12.38 11.38
C ARG A 115 -0.31 -13.04 12.37
N ASN A 116 -1.49 -13.50 11.95
CA ASN A 116 -2.46 -14.13 12.84
C ASN A 116 -1.90 -15.39 13.54
N ASN A 117 -1.11 -16.19 12.84
CA ASN A 117 -0.47 -17.38 13.42
C ASN A 117 0.66 -17.06 14.43
N ARG A 118 1.33 -15.91 14.30
CA ARG A 118 2.31 -15.44 15.31
C ARG A 118 1.68 -15.02 16.63
N TRP A 119 0.40 -14.62 16.63
CA TRP A 119 -0.32 -14.27 17.86
C TRP A 119 -0.99 -15.47 18.53
N THR A 120 -1.30 -16.54 17.78
CA THR A 120 -1.79 -17.80 18.36
C THR A 120 -0.68 -18.63 19.03
N MET A 121 0.60 -18.39 18.73
CA MET A 121 1.76 -19.06 19.36
C MET A 121 2.28 -18.34 20.62
N LYS A 122 1.56 -17.33 21.15
CA LYS A 122 1.89 -16.66 22.41
C LYS A 122 0.80 -16.86 23.48
N ILE A 123 0.23 -18.06 23.54
CA ILE A 123 -0.57 -18.52 24.67
C ILE A 123 0.14 -19.74 25.26
N GLU A 124 1.22 -19.48 25.99
CA GLU A 124 1.78 -20.36 27.03
C GLU A 124 2.31 -19.49 28.17
#